data_AF-A0A645GHI1-F1
#
_entry.id   AF-A0A645GHI1-F1
#
_cell.length_a   1.000
_cell.length_b   1.000
_cell.length_c   1.000
_cell.angle_alpha   90.00
_cell.angle_beta   90.00
_cell.angle_gamma   90.00
#
_symmetry.space_group_name_H-M   'P 1'
#
loop_
_entity.id
_entity.type
_entity.pdbx_description
1 polymer ?
#
loop_
_entity_poly.entity_id
_entity_poly.type
_entity_poly.pdbx_seq_one_letter_code
_entity_poly.pdbx_strand_id
1 'polypeptide(L)'
;MFLNLKDAQIPAVLIVFDKVVSAKPDFKKFWLLHSIEEPQIAGNKVTIRRTKNGDTGMLVNTVLLPEINNADIVPVGGPGKEFWVFGTNYPNEPRPGDDEANERGAWRVEISPKKAATEDYYLNVMQVARNDQKNLLPVKRIDGDQIVGVQMAGRIVTFSKNSQPLVTAFDVNVSEKGNYKYILTDLMPGKWQVMKNGKFFLTDVCVSEKDGVLSFEGTAGKYKFIRQTETNNKSRKSIQAG
;
A
#
# COMPACT_ATOMS: atom_id res chain seq x y z
N MET A 1 3.45 2.04 4.46
CA MET A 1 3.79 0.90 5.35
C MET A 1 4.96 0.12 4.77
N PHE A 2 6.13 0.15 5.42
CA PHE A 2 7.28 -0.68 5.04
C PHE A 2 7.28 -1.99 5.84
N LEU A 3 7.51 -3.11 5.16
CA LEU A 3 7.56 -4.44 5.75
C LEU A 3 8.93 -5.05 5.50
N ASN A 4 9.70 -5.25 6.57
CA ASN A 4 10.87 -6.12 6.53
C ASN A 4 10.37 -7.58 6.61
N LEU A 5 10.46 -8.31 5.50
CA LEU A 5 9.93 -9.68 5.40
C LEU A 5 10.83 -10.73 6.05
N LYS A 6 12.09 -10.38 6.37
CA LYS A 6 13.10 -11.33 6.87
C LYS A 6 13.28 -12.54 5.94
N ASP A 7 13.10 -12.31 4.64
CA ASP A 7 13.21 -13.30 3.57
C ASP A 7 14.41 -12.98 2.68
N ALA A 8 15.18 -13.99 2.27
CA ALA A 8 16.41 -13.78 1.50
C ALA A 8 16.15 -13.44 0.02
N GLN A 9 15.05 -13.90 -0.56
CA GLN A 9 14.70 -13.68 -1.96
C GLN A 9 13.97 -12.35 -2.15
N ILE A 10 13.04 -12.03 -1.25
CA ILE A 10 12.25 -10.80 -1.27
C ILE A 10 12.35 -10.14 0.12
N PRO A 11 13.43 -9.40 0.39
CA PRO A 11 13.72 -8.90 1.74
C PRO A 11 12.72 -7.88 2.27
N ALA A 12 12.08 -7.12 1.39
CA ALA A 12 11.17 -6.08 1.83
C ALA A 12 10.05 -5.77 0.83
N VAL A 13 9.03 -5.13 1.40
CA VAL A 13 7.89 -4.59 0.67
C VAL A 13 7.57 -3.19 1.18
N LEU A 14 7.24 -2.29 0.27
CA LEU A 14 6.63 -1.01 0.61
C LEU A 14 5.20 -0.95 0.04
N ILE A 15 4.23 -0.74 0.93
CA ILE A 15 2.84 -0.47 0.57
C ILE A 15 2.60 1.03 0.73
N VAL A 16 2.13 1.68 -0.34
CA VAL A 16 1.76 3.10 -0.36
C VAL A 16 0.28 3.19 -0.66
N PHE A 17 -0.47 3.85 0.22
CA PHE A 17 -1.89 4.13 0.04
C PHE A 17 -2.09 5.64 0.11
N ASP A 18 -2.60 6.21 -0.98
CA ASP A 18 -2.81 7.66 -1.11
C ASP A 18 -4.29 7.93 -1.38
N LYS A 19 -4.82 8.95 -0.71
CA LYS A 19 -6.10 9.59 -1.05
C LYS A 19 -5.81 10.97 -1.59
N VAL A 20 -6.30 11.27 -2.80
CA VAL A 20 -6.11 12.57 -3.43
C VAL A 20 -7.46 13.17 -3.79
N VAL A 21 -7.78 14.31 -3.15
CA VAL A 21 -8.99 15.09 -3.43
C VAL A 21 -8.61 16.39 -4.13
N SER A 22 -9.05 16.57 -5.37
CA SER A 22 -8.87 17.78 -6.16
C SER A 22 -10.12 18.66 -6.13
N ALA A 23 -9.93 19.98 -6.21
CA ALA A 23 -11.04 20.94 -6.24
C ALA A 23 -11.91 20.83 -7.51
N LYS A 24 -11.37 20.29 -8.60
CA LYS A 24 -12.08 20.01 -9.85
C LYS A 24 -11.80 18.58 -10.30
N PRO A 25 -12.79 17.88 -10.88
CA PRO A 25 -12.59 16.50 -11.36
C PRO A 25 -11.59 16.41 -12.50
N ASP A 26 -11.50 17.45 -13.34
CA ASP A 26 -10.65 17.46 -14.54
C ASP A 26 -9.18 17.78 -14.25
N PHE A 27 -8.81 18.06 -12.99
CA PHE A 27 -7.41 18.13 -12.59
C PHE A 27 -6.82 16.73 -12.63
N LYS A 28 -6.07 16.45 -13.70
CA LYS A 28 -5.41 15.17 -13.89
C LYS A 28 -4.45 14.88 -12.74
N LYS A 29 -4.61 13.72 -12.11
CA LYS A 29 -3.81 13.26 -10.98
C LYS A 29 -2.78 12.26 -11.45
N PHE A 30 -1.56 12.39 -10.94
CA PHE A 30 -0.42 11.54 -11.28
C PHE A 30 0.20 11.00 -10.00
N TRP A 31 0.37 9.69 -9.93
CA TRP A 31 1.30 9.05 -9.00
C TRP A 31 2.57 8.69 -9.76
N LEU A 32 3.73 9.00 -9.18
CA LEU A 32 5.02 8.94 -9.87
C LEU A 32 5.95 7.91 -9.25
N LEU A 33 6.65 7.16 -10.09
CA LEU A 33 7.75 6.28 -9.67
C LEU A 33 8.95 6.45 -10.60
N HIS A 34 10.01 7.06 -10.09
CA HIS A 34 11.22 7.35 -10.85
C HIS A 34 12.17 6.15 -10.89
N SER A 35 12.92 6.03 -11.99
CA SER A 35 13.96 5.03 -12.18
C SER A 35 15.10 5.54 -13.06
N ILE A 36 16.26 4.90 -12.92
CA ILE A 36 17.42 5.16 -13.78
C ILE A 36 17.23 4.49 -15.13
N GLU A 37 16.97 3.19 -15.12
CA GLU A 37 16.76 2.40 -16.33
C GLU A 37 15.26 2.34 -16.69
N GLU A 38 14.96 2.02 -17.94
CA GLU A 38 13.60 1.99 -18.47
C GLU A 38 12.74 0.94 -17.73
N PRO A 39 11.56 1.33 -17.21
CA PRO A 39 10.64 0.40 -16.56
C PRO A 39 9.90 -0.47 -17.57
N GLN A 40 9.74 -1.75 -17.25
CA GLN A 40 8.88 -2.67 -18.01
C GLN A 40 7.49 -2.72 -17.39
N ILE A 41 6.45 -2.50 -18.20
CA ILE A 41 5.05 -2.49 -17.75
C ILE A 41 4.30 -3.66 -18.37
N ALA A 42 3.67 -4.47 -17.53
CA ALA A 42 2.86 -5.61 -17.95
C ALA A 42 1.57 -5.68 -17.11
N GLY A 43 0.44 -5.29 -17.71
CA GLY A 43 -0.83 -5.16 -17.00
C GLY A 43 -0.71 -4.15 -15.87
N ASN A 44 -0.96 -4.58 -14.63
CA ASN A 44 -0.85 -3.74 -13.44
C ASN A 44 0.52 -3.82 -12.75
N LYS A 45 1.54 -4.40 -13.40
CA LYS A 45 2.88 -4.53 -12.84
C LYS A 45 3.87 -3.62 -13.54
N VAL A 46 4.66 -2.90 -12.76
CA VAL A 46 5.82 -2.11 -13.20
C VAL A 46 7.08 -2.75 -12.65
N THR A 47 8.02 -3.11 -13.51
CA THR A 47 9.30 -3.74 -13.15
C THR A 47 10.45 -2.79 -13.49
N ILE A 48 11.21 -2.40 -12.49
CA ILE A 48 12.42 -1.57 -12.60
C ILE A 48 13.61 -2.43 -12.21
N ARG A 49 14.67 -2.40 -13.01
CA ARG A 49 15.90 -3.16 -12.77
C ARG A 49 17.09 -2.23 -12.77
N ARG A 50 18.10 -2.57 -11.98
CA ARG A 50 19.47 -2.10 -12.16
C ARG A 50 20.27 -3.22 -12.82
N THR A 51 21.01 -2.88 -13.86
CA THR A 51 21.84 -3.83 -14.64
C THR A 51 23.24 -3.29 -14.95
N LYS A 52 23.54 -2.06 -14.52
CA LYS A 52 24.80 -1.36 -14.76
C LYS A 52 25.55 -1.09 -13.45
N ASN A 53 26.83 -0.71 -13.57
CA ASN A 53 27.67 -0.26 -12.44
C ASN A 53 27.79 -1.27 -11.29
N GLY A 54 27.61 -2.58 -11.56
CA GLY A 54 27.62 -3.64 -10.55
C GLY A 54 26.31 -3.79 -9.77
N ASP A 55 25.33 -2.92 -10.01
CA ASP A 55 24.03 -2.98 -9.33
C ASP A 55 23.16 -4.11 -9.89
N THR A 56 22.48 -4.81 -8.98
CA THR A 56 21.65 -5.98 -9.31
C THR A 56 20.27 -5.93 -8.66
N GLY A 57 19.85 -4.77 -8.18
CA GLY A 57 18.54 -4.57 -7.56
C GLY A 57 17.39 -4.61 -8.57
N MET A 58 16.23 -5.05 -8.12
CA MET A 58 14.97 -4.97 -8.83
C MET A 58 13.86 -4.50 -7.88
N LEU A 59 13.00 -3.63 -8.40
CA LEU A 59 11.74 -3.24 -7.77
C LEU A 59 10.60 -3.64 -8.69
N VAL A 60 9.59 -4.30 -8.13
CA VAL A 60 8.33 -4.58 -8.83
C VAL A 60 7.16 -3.99 -8.06
N ASN A 61 6.53 -2.98 -8.67
CA ASN A 61 5.31 -2.36 -8.17
C ASN A 61 4.08 -3.07 -8.76
N THR A 62 3.16 -3.49 -7.91
CA THR A 62 1.82 -3.95 -8.30
C THR A 62 0.80 -2.86 -7.98
N VAL A 63 0.15 -2.34 -9.01
CA VAL A 63 -0.91 -1.33 -8.90
C VAL A 63 -2.22 -2.03 -8.56
N LEU A 64 -2.78 -1.74 -7.38
CA LEU A 64 -4.06 -2.26 -6.91
C LEU A 64 -5.19 -1.23 -7.01
N LEU A 65 -4.86 0.06 -6.86
CA LEU A 65 -5.74 1.20 -7.12
C LEU A 65 -4.96 2.31 -7.87
N PRO A 66 -5.58 3.00 -8.86
CA PRO A 66 -6.88 2.68 -9.45
C PRO A 66 -6.93 1.26 -10.02
N GLU A 67 -8.12 0.67 -10.10
CA GLU A 67 -8.28 -0.64 -10.74
C GLU A 67 -7.80 -0.60 -12.19
N ILE A 68 -7.29 -1.71 -12.72
CA ILE A 68 -6.62 -1.73 -14.03
C ILE A 68 -7.51 -1.25 -15.19
N ASN A 69 -8.84 -1.43 -15.08
CA ASN A 69 -9.81 -0.91 -16.03
C ASN A 69 -9.92 0.63 -16.01
N ASN A 70 -9.58 1.27 -14.89
CA ASN A 70 -9.54 2.71 -14.68
C ASN A 70 -8.11 3.26 -14.55
N ALA A 71 -7.06 2.44 -14.61
CA ALA A 71 -5.68 2.89 -14.53
C ALA A 71 -5.09 3.10 -15.94
N ASP A 72 -4.43 4.24 -16.12
CA ASP A 72 -3.48 4.53 -17.18
C ASP A 72 -2.07 4.50 -16.56
N ILE A 73 -1.18 3.66 -17.08
CA ILE A 73 0.17 3.40 -16.53
C ILE A 73 1.17 3.58 -17.66
N VAL A 74 1.89 4.69 -17.65
CA VAL A 74 2.68 5.15 -18.80
C VAL A 74 4.13 5.42 -18.38
N PRO A 75 5.13 4.91 -19.11
CA PRO A 75 6.52 5.30 -18.89
C PRO A 75 6.81 6.63 -19.60
N VAL A 76 7.53 7.53 -18.93
CA VAL A 76 8.02 8.79 -19.50
C VAL A 76 9.51 8.88 -19.22
N GLY A 77 10.32 8.97 -20.27
CA GLY A 77 11.77 9.03 -20.12
C GLY A 77 12.52 8.75 -21.41
N GLY A 78 13.82 8.51 -21.25
CA GLY A 78 14.78 8.36 -22.34
C GLY A 78 15.22 9.71 -22.93
N PRO A 79 16.09 9.68 -23.96
CA PRO A 79 16.64 10.87 -24.61
C PRO A 79 15.61 11.96 -24.90
N GLY A 80 15.75 13.11 -24.23
CA GLY A 80 14.88 14.27 -24.41
C GLY A 80 13.60 14.24 -23.56
N LYS A 81 13.45 13.31 -22.64
CA LYS A 81 12.31 13.20 -21.71
C LYS A 81 12.70 12.84 -20.27
N GLU A 82 13.99 12.78 -19.96
CA GLU A 82 14.53 12.44 -18.65
C GLU A 82 13.97 13.37 -17.55
N PHE A 83 13.84 14.67 -17.87
CA PHE A 83 13.32 15.71 -16.98
C PHE A 83 12.10 16.40 -17.64
N TRP A 84 11.22 15.59 -18.24
CA TRP A 84 10.03 16.07 -18.93
C TRP A 84 8.99 16.66 -17.97
N VAL A 85 8.62 17.92 -18.19
CA VAL A 85 7.55 18.62 -17.49
C VAL A 85 6.59 19.19 -18.53
N PHE A 86 5.48 18.47 -18.75
CA PHE A 86 4.30 18.93 -19.50
C PHE A 86 4.59 19.73 -20.79
N GLY A 87 5.42 19.19 -21.68
CA GLY A 87 5.74 19.82 -22.97
C GLY A 87 7.18 20.29 -23.11
N THR A 88 7.94 20.37 -22.02
CA THR A 88 9.34 20.83 -22.02
C THR A 88 10.23 19.83 -21.28
N ASN A 89 11.37 19.47 -21.87
CA ASN A 89 12.44 18.77 -21.16
C ASN A 89 13.40 19.81 -20.57
N TYR A 90 13.80 19.65 -19.31
CA TYR A 90 14.80 20.48 -18.66
C TYR A 90 16.14 19.72 -18.58
N PRO A 91 16.95 19.69 -19.66
CA PRO A 91 18.17 18.90 -19.69
C PRO A 91 19.15 19.37 -18.63
N ASN A 92 19.87 18.41 -18.03
CA ASN A 92 20.81 18.66 -16.95
C ASN A 92 21.97 17.66 -16.98
N GLU A 93 22.68 17.58 -18.12
CA GLU A 93 23.74 16.59 -18.33
C GLU A 93 24.84 16.70 -17.26
N PRO A 94 25.35 15.56 -16.74
CA PRO A 94 26.42 15.58 -15.76
C PRO A 94 27.69 16.12 -16.43
N ARG A 95 28.57 16.68 -15.61
CA ARG A 95 29.92 17.03 -16.09
C ARG A 95 30.68 15.74 -16.42
N PRO A 96 31.67 15.78 -17.34
CA PRO A 96 32.50 14.62 -17.62
C PRO A 96 33.13 14.03 -16.35
N GLY A 97 32.90 12.74 -16.11
CA GLY A 97 33.39 12.02 -14.92
C GLY A 97 32.48 12.08 -13.69
N ASP A 98 31.41 12.87 -13.71
CA ASP A 98 30.36 12.86 -12.68
C ASP A 98 29.24 11.86 -13.06
N ASP A 99 28.55 11.33 -12.05
CA ASP A 99 27.32 10.52 -12.18
C ASP A 99 27.40 9.35 -13.18
N GLU A 100 28.46 8.54 -13.10
CA GLU A 100 28.66 7.37 -13.97
C GLU A 100 27.52 6.33 -13.90
N ALA A 101 26.75 6.33 -12.80
CA ALA A 101 25.61 5.45 -12.59
C ALA A 101 24.28 6.03 -13.07
N ASN A 102 24.26 7.31 -13.48
CA ASN A 102 23.09 8.08 -13.88
C ASN A 102 22.00 8.13 -12.78
N GLU A 103 22.39 8.36 -11.53
CA GLU A 103 21.49 8.48 -10.37
C GLU A 103 20.56 9.69 -10.45
N ARG A 104 20.86 10.68 -11.31
CA ARG A 104 19.89 11.73 -11.70
C ARG A 104 18.61 11.16 -12.32
N GLY A 105 18.65 9.93 -12.83
CA GLY A 105 17.52 9.23 -13.43
C GLY A 105 17.30 9.59 -14.89
N ALA A 106 16.60 8.72 -15.61
CA ALA A 106 16.20 8.96 -17.00
C ALA A 106 14.74 8.58 -17.29
N TRP A 107 14.05 7.97 -16.33
CA TRP A 107 12.70 7.46 -16.51
C TRP A 107 11.83 7.69 -15.28
N ARG A 108 10.52 7.74 -15.52
CA ARG A 108 9.49 7.58 -14.49
C ARG A 108 8.31 6.82 -15.07
N VAL A 109 7.51 6.24 -14.19
CA VAL A 109 6.15 5.80 -14.50
C VAL A 109 5.16 6.79 -13.93
N GLU A 110 4.17 7.15 -14.74
CA GLU A 110 3.01 7.93 -14.38
C GLU A 110 1.79 7.01 -14.29
N ILE A 111 1.13 7.00 -13.13
CA ILE A 111 -0.13 6.28 -12.91
C ILE A 111 -1.24 7.32 -12.75
N SER A 112 -2.26 7.26 -13.61
CA SER A 112 -3.40 8.19 -13.61
C SER A 112 -4.73 7.42 -13.68
N PRO A 113 -5.81 7.90 -13.02
CA PRO A 113 -7.16 7.48 -13.33
C PRO A 113 -7.53 7.85 -14.78
N LYS A 114 -8.23 6.94 -15.48
CA LYS A 114 -8.79 7.19 -16.81
C LYS A 114 -10.04 8.07 -16.73
N LYS A 115 -10.86 7.88 -15.70
CA LYS A 115 -12.05 8.69 -15.45
C LYS A 115 -11.70 9.87 -14.55
N ALA A 116 -12.09 11.08 -14.98
CA ALA A 116 -12.01 12.27 -14.16
C ALA A 116 -12.93 12.15 -12.93
N ALA A 117 -12.40 12.48 -11.76
CA ALA A 117 -13.12 12.46 -10.50
C ALA A 117 -12.49 13.48 -9.53
N THR A 118 -13.24 13.97 -8.56
CA THR A 118 -12.68 14.84 -7.52
C THR A 118 -11.86 14.07 -6.51
N GLU A 119 -12.15 12.78 -6.30
CA GLU A 119 -11.50 11.95 -5.29
C GLU A 119 -11.03 10.65 -5.92
N ASP A 120 -9.72 10.39 -5.82
CA ASP A 120 -9.07 9.18 -6.32
C ASP A 120 -8.16 8.57 -5.27
N TYR A 121 -7.96 7.27 -5.41
CA TYR A 121 -7.16 6.47 -4.50
C TYR A 121 -6.06 5.74 -5.26
N TYR A 122 -4.86 5.75 -4.69
CA TYR A 122 -3.75 4.94 -5.18
C TYR A 122 -3.38 3.91 -4.13
N LEU A 123 -3.18 2.67 -4.55
CA LEU A 123 -2.68 1.60 -3.70
C LEU A 123 -1.62 0.84 -4.49
N ASN A 124 -0.37 1.06 -4.11
CA ASN A 124 0.81 0.52 -4.78
C ASN A 124 1.57 -0.39 -3.82
N VAL A 125 1.95 -1.58 -4.29
CA VAL A 125 2.69 -2.58 -3.51
C VAL A 125 4.00 -2.89 -4.21
N MET A 126 5.09 -2.38 -3.64
CA MET A 126 6.44 -2.49 -4.18
C MET A 126 7.21 -3.60 -3.48
N GLN A 127 7.56 -4.66 -4.22
CA GLN A 127 8.46 -5.71 -3.76
C GLN A 127 9.88 -5.38 -4.23
N VAL A 128 10.87 -5.53 -3.35
CA VAL A 128 12.29 -5.43 -3.72
C VAL A 128 12.95 -6.80 -3.71
N ALA A 129 13.79 -7.07 -4.70
CA ALA A 129 14.49 -8.34 -4.85
C ALA A 129 15.77 -8.16 -5.67
N ARG A 130 16.54 -9.23 -5.87
CA ARG A 130 17.59 -9.27 -6.89
C ARG A 130 16.96 -9.32 -8.30
N ASN A 131 17.68 -8.80 -9.30
CA ASN A 131 17.21 -8.75 -10.68
C ASN A 131 17.19 -10.13 -11.38
N ASP A 132 17.75 -11.17 -10.78
CA ASP A 132 17.64 -12.56 -11.23
C ASP A 132 16.45 -13.31 -10.59
N GLN A 133 15.76 -12.70 -9.62
CA GLN A 133 14.61 -13.30 -8.96
C GLN A 133 13.44 -13.46 -9.94
N LYS A 134 13.03 -14.72 -10.18
CA LYS A 134 11.96 -15.05 -11.13
C LYS A 134 10.57 -14.99 -10.53
N ASN A 135 10.44 -15.42 -9.27
CA ASN A 135 9.16 -15.53 -8.59
C ASN A 135 8.99 -14.40 -7.58
N LEU A 136 7.88 -13.68 -7.68
CA LEU A 136 7.48 -12.65 -6.72
C LEU A 136 6.34 -13.16 -5.85
N LEU A 137 6.15 -12.54 -4.69
CA LEU A 137 5.05 -12.92 -3.81
C LEU A 137 3.72 -12.49 -4.44
N PRO A 138 2.66 -13.33 -4.34
CA PRO A 138 1.34 -12.92 -4.73
C PRO A 138 0.86 -11.76 -3.85
N VAL A 139 0.29 -10.76 -4.50
CA VAL A 139 -0.31 -9.58 -3.85
C VAL A 139 -1.80 -9.61 -4.13
N LYS A 140 -2.61 -9.55 -3.08
CA LYS A 140 -4.07 -9.49 -3.20
C LYS A 140 -4.59 -8.25 -2.49
N ARG A 141 -5.49 -7.52 -3.14
CA ARG A 141 -6.25 -6.46 -2.49
C ARG A 141 -7.31 -7.07 -1.57
N ILE A 142 -7.52 -6.46 -0.42
CA ILE A 142 -8.65 -6.73 0.47
C ILE A 142 -9.60 -5.55 0.35
N ASP A 143 -10.86 -5.84 0.07
CA ASP A 143 -11.93 -4.86 0.05
C ASP A 143 -12.85 -5.09 1.25
N GLY A 144 -13.03 -4.05 2.06
CA GLY A 144 -14.07 -3.96 3.07
C GLY A 144 -14.95 -2.75 2.80
N ASP A 145 -15.98 -2.60 3.64
CA ASP A 145 -16.89 -1.45 3.55
C ASP A 145 -16.15 -0.14 3.88
N GLN A 146 -15.50 -0.11 5.05
CA GLN A 146 -14.76 1.06 5.55
C GLN A 146 -13.25 0.98 5.32
N ILE A 147 -12.73 -0.15 4.83
CA ILE A 147 -11.29 -0.39 4.71
C ILE A 147 -10.91 -0.85 3.31
N VAL A 148 -9.64 -0.62 2.97
CA VAL A 148 -8.94 -1.26 1.87
C VAL A 148 -7.65 -1.84 2.41
N GLY A 149 -7.17 -2.95 1.85
CA GLY A 149 -5.96 -3.58 2.36
C GLY A 149 -5.20 -4.41 1.35
N VAL A 150 -4.14 -5.02 1.84
CA VAL A 150 -3.22 -5.87 1.10
C VAL A 150 -2.99 -7.15 1.90
N GLN A 151 -3.20 -8.29 1.25
CA GLN A 151 -2.75 -9.59 1.69
C GLN A 151 -1.52 -10.00 0.87
N MET A 152 -0.41 -10.26 1.56
CA MET A 152 0.78 -10.86 0.97
C MET A 152 1.74 -11.39 2.02
N ALA A 153 2.55 -12.41 1.70
CA ALA A 153 3.68 -12.85 2.53
C ALA A 153 3.36 -13.11 4.02
N GLY A 154 2.19 -13.72 4.31
CA GLY A 154 1.74 -13.92 5.69
C GLY A 154 1.42 -12.61 6.43
N ARG A 155 1.17 -11.52 5.71
CA ARG A 155 0.78 -10.22 6.24
C ARG A 155 -0.57 -9.80 5.71
N ILE A 156 -1.35 -9.17 6.60
CA ILE A 156 -2.60 -8.48 6.28
C ILE A 156 -2.41 -7.05 6.74
N VAL A 157 -2.39 -6.10 5.80
CA VAL A 157 -2.26 -4.66 6.10
C VAL A 157 -3.52 -3.97 5.62
N THR A 158 -4.17 -3.18 6.47
CA THR A 158 -5.37 -2.40 6.07
C THR A 158 -5.22 -0.94 6.40
N PHE A 159 -5.85 -0.12 5.57
CA PHE A 159 -6.02 1.32 5.73
C PHE A 159 -7.51 1.65 5.76
N SER A 160 -7.87 2.75 6.40
CA SER A 160 -9.19 3.33 6.27
C SER A 160 -9.40 3.78 4.82
N LYS A 161 -10.53 3.39 4.22
CA LYS A 161 -10.79 3.63 2.80
C LYS A 161 -10.86 5.12 2.48
N ASN A 162 -11.28 5.96 3.43
CA ASN A 162 -11.31 7.42 3.27
C ASN A 162 -10.08 8.13 3.85
N SER A 163 -9.07 7.37 4.30
CA SER A 163 -7.86 7.85 4.98
C SER A 163 -8.16 8.74 6.21
N GLN A 164 -9.23 8.43 6.94
CA GLN A 164 -9.60 9.06 8.22
C GLN A 164 -9.68 8.01 9.34
N PRO A 165 -9.50 8.40 10.62
CA PRO A 165 -9.59 7.47 11.73
C PRO A 165 -10.92 6.69 11.77
N LEU A 166 -10.81 5.36 11.85
CA LEU A 166 -11.91 4.43 12.05
C LEU A 166 -12.37 4.53 13.50
N VAL A 167 -13.61 5.01 13.67
CA VAL A 167 -14.25 5.21 14.97
C VAL A 167 -15.33 4.18 15.28
N THR A 168 -15.83 3.50 14.24
CA THR A 168 -16.91 2.51 14.28
C THR A 168 -16.40 1.10 14.07
N ALA A 169 -17.26 0.11 14.29
CA ALA A 169 -16.92 -1.26 14.01
C ALA A 169 -16.76 -1.50 12.50
N PHE A 170 -15.83 -2.36 12.12
CA PHE A 170 -15.56 -2.73 10.73
C PHE A 170 -15.12 -4.20 10.64
N ASP A 171 -15.19 -4.76 9.44
CA ASP A 171 -14.87 -6.16 9.18
C ASP A 171 -13.64 -6.30 8.27
N VAL A 172 -12.88 -7.38 8.49
CA VAL A 172 -11.78 -7.82 7.61
C VAL A 172 -11.97 -9.30 7.34
N ASN A 173 -12.03 -9.68 6.06
CA ASN A 173 -12.26 -11.07 5.65
C ASN A 173 -11.03 -11.62 4.93
N VAL A 174 -10.49 -12.72 5.44
CA VAL A 174 -9.36 -13.45 4.84
C VAL A 174 -9.78 -14.90 4.63
N SER A 175 -9.89 -15.32 3.37
CA SER A 175 -10.38 -16.66 3.00
C SER A 175 -9.26 -17.68 2.79
N GLU A 176 -8.09 -17.23 2.33
CA GLU A 176 -6.95 -18.09 2.08
C GLU A 176 -6.39 -18.61 3.41
N LYS A 177 -6.25 -19.93 3.53
CA LYS A 177 -5.72 -20.56 4.75
C LYS A 177 -4.26 -20.16 4.95
N GLY A 178 -3.91 -19.81 6.17
CA GLY A 178 -2.56 -19.44 6.56
C GLY A 178 -2.55 -18.81 7.95
N ASN A 179 -1.35 -18.64 8.49
CA ASN A 179 -1.09 -17.78 9.64
C ASN A 179 -0.66 -16.41 9.12
N TYR A 180 -1.23 -15.36 9.69
CA TYR A 180 -0.98 -13.99 9.27
C TYR A 180 -0.64 -13.11 10.45
N LYS A 181 0.26 -12.15 10.23
CA LYS A 181 0.39 -10.97 11.06
C LYS A 181 -0.49 -9.86 10.48
N TYR A 182 -1.55 -9.54 11.20
CA TYR A 182 -2.48 -8.45 10.90
C TYR A 182 -1.90 -7.14 11.40
N ILE A 183 -1.99 -6.08 10.59
CA ILE A 183 -1.54 -4.71 10.87
C ILE A 183 -2.65 -3.78 10.35
N LEU A 184 -3.50 -3.31 11.25
CA LEU A 184 -4.64 -2.47 10.93
C LEU A 184 -4.26 -1.04 11.30
N THR A 185 -4.26 -0.13 10.34
CA THR A 185 -3.92 1.29 10.54
C THR A 185 -5.18 2.16 10.61
N ASP A 186 -4.96 3.45 10.83
CA ASP A 186 -6.00 4.48 10.85
C ASP A 186 -7.08 4.19 11.91
N LEU A 187 -6.73 3.56 13.03
CA LEU A 187 -7.66 3.28 14.11
C LEU A 187 -7.70 4.46 15.08
N MET A 188 -8.90 4.86 15.48
CA MET A 188 -9.05 5.81 16.57
C MET A 188 -8.45 5.22 17.85
N PRO A 189 -7.61 5.98 18.58
CA PRO A 189 -7.01 5.54 19.84
C PRO A 189 -8.05 5.09 20.87
N GLY A 190 -7.64 4.17 21.74
CA GLY A 190 -8.47 3.60 22.79
C GLY A 190 -8.57 2.08 22.72
N LYS A 191 -9.57 1.54 23.43
CA LYS A 191 -9.76 0.09 23.57
C LYS A 191 -10.56 -0.49 22.41
N TRP A 192 -10.08 -1.61 21.89
CA TRP A 192 -10.69 -2.37 20.81
C TRP A 192 -10.87 -3.83 21.21
N GLN A 193 -11.95 -4.44 20.70
CA GLN A 193 -12.21 -5.87 20.75
C GLN A 193 -12.15 -6.44 19.34
N VAL A 194 -11.56 -7.62 19.22
CA VAL A 194 -11.46 -8.37 17.97
C VAL A 194 -12.28 -9.64 18.13
N MET A 195 -13.28 -9.82 17.26
CA MET A 195 -14.01 -11.07 17.11
C MET A 195 -13.52 -11.79 15.87
N LYS A 196 -13.47 -13.12 15.95
CA LYS A 196 -13.18 -14.00 14.83
C LYS A 196 -14.31 -15.02 14.69
N ASN A 197 -14.91 -15.09 13.51
CA ASN A 197 -16.00 -16.01 13.19
C ASN A 197 -17.13 -15.97 14.26
N GLY A 198 -17.48 -14.75 14.70
CA GLY A 198 -18.53 -14.53 15.71
C GLY A 198 -18.13 -14.80 17.16
N LYS A 199 -16.90 -15.21 17.45
CA LYS A 199 -16.40 -15.44 18.83
C LYS A 199 -15.37 -14.38 19.21
N PHE A 200 -15.30 -14.00 20.48
CA PHE A 200 -14.23 -13.12 20.97
C PHE A 200 -12.87 -13.77 20.74
N PHE A 201 -11.94 -13.02 20.17
CA PHE A 201 -10.58 -13.45 19.87
C PHE A 201 -9.56 -12.65 20.70
N LEU A 202 -9.68 -11.31 20.70
CA LEU A 202 -8.93 -10.43 21.60
C LEU A 202 -9.92 -9.47 22.28
N THR A 203 -9.86 -9.36 23.60
CA THR A 203 -10.91 -8.68 24.39
C THR A 203 -10.48 -7.34 24.98
N ASP A 204 -9.19 -7.03 25.01
CA ASP A 204 -8.66 -5.76 25.52
C ASP A 204 -7.36 -5.38 24.78
N VAL A 205 -7.50 -4.89 23.54
CA VAL A 205 -6.36 -4.39 22.76
C VAL A 205 -6.41 -2.87 22.75
N CYS A 206 -5.35 -2.23 23.21
CA CYS A 206 -5.23 -0.78 23.21
C CYS A 206 -4.51 -0.30 21.95
N VAL A 207 -5.14 0.63 21.23
CA VAL A 207 -4.54 1.38 20.13
C VAL A 207 -4.02 2.70 20.68
N SER A 208 -2.76 3.02 20.40
CA SER A 208 -2.11 4.23 20.90
C SER A 208 -2.41 5.45 20.02
N GLU A 209 -2.31 6.65 20.60
CA GLU A 209 -2.40 7.91 19.83
C GLU A 209 -1.23 8.12 18.87
N LYS A 210 -0.08 7.48 19.14
CA LYS A 210 1.14 7.69 18.39
C LYS A 210 1.08 7.07 16.99
N ASP A 211 0.50 5.88 16.89
CA ASP A 211 0.51 5.09 15.65
C ASP A 211 -0.89 4.85 15.07
N GLY A 212 -1.95 4.81 15.89
CA GLY A 212 -3.27 4.42 15.41
C GLY A 212 -3.28 3.00 14.83
N VAL A 213 -2.42 2.11 15.33
CA VAL A 213 -2.22 0.76 14.80
C VAL A 213 -2.65 -0.32 15.79
N LEU A 214 -3.32 -1.35 15.28
CA LEU A 214 -3.54 -2.62 15.97
C LEU A 214 -2.79 -3.72 15.21
N SER A 215 -1.90 -4.44 15.89
CA SER A 215 -1.16 -5.57 15.31
C SER A 215 -1.33 -6.84 16.14
N PHE A 216 -1.59 -7.97 15.48
CA PHE A 216 -1.71 -9.28 16.13
C PHE A 216 -1.48 -10.42 15.14
N GLU A 217 -1.32 -11.65 15.64
CA GLU A 217 -1.24 -12.86 14.81
C GLU A 217 -2.55 -13.64 14.82
N GLY A 218 -2.93 -14.20 13.68
CA GLY A 218 -4.11 -15.04 13.57
C GLY A 218 -4.20 -15.79 12.26
N THR A 219 -5.02 -16.84 12.22
CA THR A 219 -5.31 -17.55 10.96
C THR A 219 -6.32 -16.80 10.09
N ALA A 220 -6.56 -17.29 8.88
CA ALA A 220 -7.71 -16.91 8.05
C ALA A 220 -9.05 -16.90 8.82
N GLY A 221 -10.00 -16.07 8.40
CA GLY A 221 -11.34 -15.99 8.98
C GLY A 221 -12.04 -14.66 8.71
N LYS A 222 -13.27 -14.55 9.23
CA LYS A 222 -14.04 -13.31 9.27
C LYS A 222 -13.75 -12.60 10.59
N TYR A 223 -13.08 -11.45 10.52
CA TYR A 223 -12.74 -10.65 11.68
C TYR A 223 -13.65 -9.44 11.77
N LYS A 224 -14.10 -9.12 12.98
CA LYS A 224 -14.83 -7.89 13.31
C LYS A 224 -14.09 -7.13 14.40
N PHE A 225 -13.83 -5.86 14.17
CA PHE A 225 -13.14 -4.96 15.09
C PHE A 225 -14.17 -4.03 15.69
N ILE A 226 -14.21 -3.92 17.03
CA ILE A 226 -15.22 -3.17 17.75
C ILE A 226 -14.53 -2.24 18.74
N ARG A 227 -14.62 -0.93 18.49
CA ARG A 227 -14.16 0.08 19.44
C ARG A 227 -15.03 0.06 20.69
N GLN A 228 -14.42 0.03 21.86
CA GLN A 228 -15.11 0.16 23.13
C GLN A 228 -15.30 1.64 23.43
N THR A 229 -16.54 2.12 23.39
CA THR A 229 -16.91 3.44 23.91
C THR A 229 -17.32 3.29 25.38
N GLU A 230 -17.09 4.32 26.21
CA GLU A 230 -17.40 4.30 27.65
C GLU A 230 -18.86 3.91 27.96
N THR A 231 -19.78 4.12 27.02
CA THR A 231 -21.19 3.72 27.09
C THR A 231 -21.43 2.21 27.10
N ASN A 232 -20.57 1.40 26.47
CA ASN A 232 -20.74 -0.06 26.41
C ASN A 232 -20.30 -0.80 27.70
N ASN A 233 -19.63 -0.10 28.63
CA ASN A 233 -19.23 -0.68 29.91
C ASN A 233 -20.32 -0.60 31.00
N LYS A 234 -21.33 0.26 30.84
CA LYS A 234 -22.44 0.35 31.82
C LYS A 234 -23.44 -0.81 31.70
N SER A 235 -23.64 -1.37 30.50
CA SER A 235 -24.54 -2.52 30.29
C SER A 235 -23.95 -3.85 30.76
N ARG A 236 -22.62 -3.97 30.90
CA ARG A 236 -21.96 -5.16 31.47
C ARG A 236 -21.99 -5.19 33.01
N LYS A 237 -22.01 -4.03 33.69
CA LYS A 237 -22.10 -3.99 35.16
C LYS A 237 -23.50 -4.29 35.72
N SER A 238 -24.55 -4.16 34.91
CA SER A 238 -25.94 -4.44 35.35
C SER A 238 -26.34 -5.91 35.23
N ILE A 239 -25.53 -6.78 34.61
CA ILE A 239 -25.85 -8.21 34.43
C ILE A 239 -25.15 -9.09 35.50
N GLN A 240 -24.17 -8.55 36.24
CA GLN A 240 -23.51 -9.26 37.36
C GLN A 240 -24.08 -8.93 38.74
N ALA A 241 -25.22 -8.23 38.80
CA ALA A 241 -25.88 -7.84 40.04
C ALA A 241 -27.38 -8.21 40.04
N GLY A 242 -27.71 -9.38 39.47
CA GLY A 242 -29.05 -9.97 39.48
C GLY A 242 -28.99 -11.46 39.76
#